data_AF-A0A2V6PTT5-F1
#
_entry.id   AF-A0A2V6PTT5-F1
#
_cell.length_a   1.000
_cell.length_b   1.000
_cell.length_c   1.000
_cell.angle_alpha   90.00
_cell.angle_beta   90.00
_cell.angle_gamma   90.00
#
_symmetry.space_group_name_H-M   'P 1'
#
loop_
_entity.id
_entity.type
_entity.pdbx_description
1 polymer ?
#
loop_
_entity_poly.entity_id
_entity_poly.type
_entity_poly.pdbx_seq_one_letter_code
_entity_poly.pdbx_strand_id
1 'polypeptide(L)' 'MGLLTIALAAASTGAATPPFYALLPSDYPGPLIRVCHTEYGICLIPFTIQPGAPCECVAANGTWVPGLTVH' A
#
# COMPACT_ATOMS: atom_id res chain seq x y z
N MET A 1 -23.52 35.56 3.01
CA MET A 1 -22.23 35.35 2.31
C MET A 1 -21.22 34.86 3.34
N GLY A 2 -21.27 33.56 3.68
CA GLY A 2 -20.34 32.97 4.65
C GLY A 2 -19.41 32.01 3.91
N LEU A 3 -18.13 32.37 3.76
CA LEU A 3 -17.12 31.46 3.20
C LEU A 3 -16.73 30.45 4.29
N LEU A 4 -17.05 29.17 4.04
CA LEU A 4 -16.55 28.05 4.83
C LEU A 4 -15.15 27.69 4.30
N THR A 5 -14.11 28.13 4.99
CA THR A 5 -12.72 27.71 4.73
C THR A 5 -12.54 26.28 5.25
N ILE A 6 -12.51 25.32 4.34
CA ILE A 6 -12.16 23.93 4.66
C ILE A 6 -10.62 23.89 4.78
N ALA A 7 -10.12 23.81 6.01
CA ALA A 7 -8.71 23.59 6.27
C ALA A 7 -8.35 22.16 5.83
N LEU A 8 -7.75 22.03 4.65
CA LEU A 8 -7.10 20.80 4.22
C LEU A 8 -5.82 20.60 5.05
N ALA A 9 -5.94 19.86 6.14
CA ALA A 9 -4.78 19.34 6.87
C ALA A 9 -4.09 18.29 5.99
N ALA A 10 -3.12 18.72 5.18
CA ALA A 10 -2.18 17.80 4.54
C ALA A 10 -1.32 17.19 5.65
N ALA A 11 -1.74 16.03 6.16
CA ALA A 11 -0.93 15.21 7.04
C ALA A 11 0.23 14.63 6.22
N SER A 12 1.31 15.39 6.08
CA SER A 12 2.62 14.85 5.72
C SER A 12 3.18 14.12 6.94
N THR A 13 2.54 13.02 7.32
CA THR A 13 3.13 12.04 8.23
C THR A 13 4.25 11.40 7.45
N GLY A 14 5.50 11.55 7.91
CA GLY A 14 6.56 10.60 7.54
C GLY A 14 6.14 9.23 8.03
N ALA A 15 5.29 8.56 7.25
CA ALA A 15 4.76 7.25 7.59
C ALA A 15 5.95 6.31 7.64
N ALA A 16 6.16 5.67 8.79
CA ALA A 16 7.14 4.60 8.91
C ALA A 16 6.89 3.62 7.77
N THR A 17 7.95 3.24 7.05
CA THR A 17 7.84 2.28 5.95
C THR A 17 7.12 1.04 6.46
N PRO A 18 6.01 0.62 5.81
CA PRO A 18 5.25 -0.50 6.29
C PRO A 18 6.09 -1.78 6.22
N PRO A 19 5.84 -2.75 7.11
CA PRO A 19 6.55 -4.02 7.07
C PRO A 19 6.31 -4.73 5.74
N PHE A 20 7.33 -5.46 5.28
CA PHE A 20 7.22 -6.26 4.07
C PHE A 20 6.10 -7.28 4.17
N TYR A 21 5.44 -7.52 3.04
CA TYR A 21 4.32 -8.42 2.85
C TYR A 21 3.05 -8.05 3.61
N ALA A 22 3.05 -7.12 4.56
CA ALA A 22 1.83 -6.76 5.28
C ALA A 22 0.79 -6.17 4.32
N LEU A 23 -0.42 -6.75 4.31
CA LEU A 23 -1.53 -6.27 3.50
C LEU A 23 -2.04 -4.93 4.04
N LEU A 24 -1.90 -3.90 3.23
CA LEU A 24 -2.34 -2.54 3.45
C LEU A 24 -3.58 -2.26 2.58
N PRO A 25 -4.42 -1.28 2.96
CA PRO A 25 -5.47 -0.78 2.07
C PRO A 25 -4.87 -0.24 0.76
N SER A 26 -5.59 -0.39 -0.36
CA SER A 26 -5.13 0.09 -1.68
C SER A 26 -4.92 1.60 -1.74
N ASP A 27 -5.58 2.36 -0.86
CA ASP A 27 -5.43 3.82 -0.72
C ASP A 27 -4.30 4.23 0.25
N TYR A 28 -3.35 3.33 0.54
CA TYR A 28 -2.25 3.65 1.44
C TYR A 28 -1.48 4.89 0.94
N PRO A 29 -1.43 5.99 1.72
CA PRO A 29 -0.96 7.29 1.23
C PRO A 29 0.57 7.43 1.19
N GLY A 30 1.30 6.43 1.72
CA GLY A 30 2.76 6.47 1.80
C GLY A 30 3.43 5.94 0.53
N PRO A 31 4.66 6.40 0.22
CA PRO A 31 5.40 5.91 -0.94
C PRO A 31 5.79 4.44 -0.75
N LEU A 32 5.50 3.62 -1.77
CA LEU A 32 5.93 2.23 -1.84
C LEU A 32 6.76 2.05 -3.10
N ILE A 33 7.97 1.51 -2.97
CA ILE A 33 8.93 1.40 -4.08
C ILE A 33 8.73 0.08 -4.87
N ARG A 34 8.19 -0.95 -4.23
CA ARG A 34 8.02 -2.30 -4.80
C ARG A 34 6.70 -2.86 -4.30
N VAL A 35 5.69 -2.82 -5.16
CA VAL A 35 4.30 -3.02 -4.75
C VAL A 35 3.75 -4.31 -5.33
N CYS A 36 3.26 -5.17 -4.45
CA CYS A 36 2.36 -6.26 -4.80
C CYS A 36 0.92 -5.76 -4.67
N HIS A 37 0.11 -5.92 -5.72
CA HIS A 37 -1.29 -5.53 -5.75
C HIS A 37 -2.17 -6.78 -5.72
N THR A 38 -3.08 -6.84 -4.77
CA THR A 38 -4.05 -7.94 -4.60
C THR A 38 -5.47 -7.44 -4.85
N GLU A 39 -6.47 -8.33 -4.76
CA GLU A 39 -7.87 -7.93 -4.81
C GLU A 39 -8.33 -7.14 -3.56
N TYR A 40 -7.62 -7.30 -2.43
CA TYR A 40 -8.00 -6.72 -1.13
C TYR A 40 -7.17 -5.50 -0.73
N GLY A 41 -6.08 -5.21 -1.43
CA GLY A 41 -5.09 -4.24 -0.97
C GLY A 41 -3.75 -4.35 -1.65
N ILE A 42 -2.76 -3.71 -1.06
CA ILE A 42 -1.38 -3.68 -1.55
C ILE A 42 -0.39 -4.05 -0.44
N CYS A 43 0.81 -4.49 -0.80
CA CYS A 43 1.90 -4.64 0.17
C CYS A 43 3.26 -4.32 -0.43
N LEU A 44 4.23 -4.03 0.44
CA LEU A 44 5.62 -3.80 0.06
C LEU A 44 6.36 -5.15 -0.03
N ILE A 45 7.14 -5.36 -1.10
CA ILE A 45 7.99 -6.56 -1.25
C ILE A 45 9.48 -6.20 -1.19
N PRO A 46 10.36 -7.08 -0.66
CA PRO A 46 11.78 -6.77 -0.48
C PRO A 46 12.64 -7.00 -1.73
N PHE A 47 12.09 -7.57 -2.80
CA PHE A 47 12.80 -7.90 -4.03
C PHE A 47 12.22 -7.17 -5.24
N THR A 48 13.08 -6.91 -6.23
CA THR A 48 12.65 -6.38 -7.53
C THR A 48 12.25 -7.57 -8.38
N ILE A 49 11.06 -7.54 -8.96
CA ILE A 49 10.56 -8.55 -9.88
C ILE A 49 9.78 -7.85 -10.99
N GLN A 50 9.75 -8.45 -12.17
CA GLN A 50 9.08 -7.85 -13.32
C GLN A 50 7.59 -7.61 -13.02
N PRO A 51 7.01 -6.46 -13.41
CA PRO A 51 5.58 -6.24 -13.31
C PRO A 51 4.76 -7.36 -13.97
N GLY A 52 3.66 -7.74 -13.34
CA GLY A 52 2.81 -8.85 -13.74
C GLY A 52 3.28 -10.22 -13.22
N ALA A 53 4.39 -10.28 -12.48
CA ALA A 53 4.79 -11.52 -11.82
C ALA A 53 3.91 -11.81 -10.58
N PRO A 54 3.65 -13.09 -10.26
CA PRO A 54 2.90 -13.46 -9.07
C PRO A 54 3.64 -13.03 -7.80
N CYS A 55 2.89 -12.50 -6.84
CA CYS A 55 3.35 -12.11 -5.51
C CYS A 55 2.26 -12.38 -4.47
N GLU A 56 2.58 -12.24 -3.18
CA GLU A 56 1.66 -12.54 -2.10
C GLU A 56 1.79 -11.52 -0.96
N CYS A 57 0.68 -11.21 -0.31
CA CYS A 57 0.61 -10.34 0.87
C CYS A 57 0.00 -11.09 2.06
N VAL A 58 0.43 -10.79 3.28
CA VAL A 58 -0.08 -11.35 4.54
C VAL A 58 -1.17 -10.44 5.11
N ALA A 59 -2.40 -10.96 5.15
CA ALA A 59 -3.52 -10.30 5.83
C ALA A 59 -3.34 -10.33 7.36
N ALA A 60 -4.09 -9.49 8.08
CA ALA A 60 -3.99 -9.38 9.54
C ALA A 60 -4.28 -10.71 10.29
N ASN A 61 -5.02 -11.62 9.66
CA ASN A 61 -5.29 -12.97 10.18
C ASN A 61 -4.18 -13.99 9.86
N GLY A 62 -3.07 -13.56 9.24
CA GLY A 62 -1.94 -14.40 8.82
C GLY A 62 -2.15 -15.13 7.49
N THR A 63 -3.26 -14.90 6.78
CA THR A 63 -3.53 -15.53 5.48
C THR A 63 -2.72 -14.86 4.37
N TRP A 64 -2.11 -15.66 3.49
CA TRP A 64 -1.46 -15.17 2.28
C TRP A 64 -2.49 -14.96 1.17
N VAL A 65 -2.50 -13.75 0.63
CA VAL A 65 -3.39 -13.28 -0.43
C VAL A 65 -2.57 -13.15 -1.72
N PRO A 66 -2.95 -13.82 -2.81
CA PRO A 66 -2.24 -13.72 -4.06
C PRO A 66 -2.47 -12.34 -4.73
N GLY A 67 -1.46 -11.90 -5.46
CA GLY A 67 -1.47 -10.65 -6.21
C GLY A 67 -0.48 -10.65 -7.36
N LEU A 68 -0.33 -9.49 -7.98
CA LEU A 68 0.61 -9.23 -9.05
C LEU A 68 1.45 -8.00 -8.74
N THR A 69 2.72 -8.05 -9.13
CA THR A 69 3.60 -6.88 -9.01
C THR A 69 3.25 -5.82 -10.05
N VAL A 70 3.34 -4.55 -9.66
CA VAL A 70 2.94 -3.43 -10.55
C VAL A 70 4.07 -2.42 -10.82
N HIS A 71 5.24 -2.60 -10.18
CA HIS A 71 6.39 -1.70 -10.31
C HIS A 71 7.71 -2.47 -10.17
#